data_AF-A0A933XJE0-F1
#
_entry.id   AF-A0A933XJE0-F1
#
_cell.length_a   1.000
_cell.length_b   1.000
_cell.length_c   1.000
_cell.angle_alpha   90.00
_cell.angle_beta   90.00
_cell.angle_gamma   90.00
#
_symmetry.space_group_name_H-M   'P 1'
#
loop_
_entity.id
_entity.type
_entity.pdbx_description
1 polymer ?
#
loop_
_entity_poly.entity_id
_entity_poly.type
_entity_poly.pdbx_seq_one_letter_code
_entity_poly.pdbx_strand_id
1 'polypeptide(L)'
;MKTSKTHLHLITTLLLLLSLALYACTKDKTEEPSKTGSTGTVDKEARIAELMMSMDMHRFPKPVAAEDFELISLKGEKIRLGQYRGQVVLLSFWATW
;
A
#
# COMPACT_ATOMS: atom_id res chain seq x y z
N MET A 1 57.43 15.44 -16.03
CA MET A 1 56.96 14.75 -14.80
C MET A 1 56.06 15.68 -13.97
N LYS A 2 54.93 16.16 -14.53
CA LYS A 2 54.03 17.16 -13.89
C LYS A 2 52.55 16.73 -13.86
N THR A 3 52.23 15.57 -14.45
CA THR A 3 50.88 15.01 -14.55
C THR A 3 50.46 14.26 -13.28
N SER A 4 51.38 13.63 -12.54
CA SER A 4 51.06 12.89 -11.29
C SER A 4 50.43 13.78 -10.21
N LYS A 5 50.93 15.01 -10.04
CA LYS A 5 50.42 15.93 -9.02
C LYS A 5 49.08 16.54 -9.42
N THR A 6 48.88 16.84 -10.71
CA THR A 6 47.59 17.31 -11.23
C THR A 6 46.54 16.21 -11.22
N HIS A 7 46.91 14.96 -11.53
CA HIS A 7 46.01 13.81 -11.41
C HIS A 7 45.67 13.50 -9.95
N LEU A 8 46.64 13.61 -9.03
CA LEU A 8 46.37 13.48 -7.59
C LEU A 8 45.41 14.57 -7.10
N HIS A 9 45.60 15.82 -7.52
CA HIS A 9 44.67 16.91 -7.21
C HIS A 9 43.28 16.67 -7.81
N LEU A 10 43.19 16.21 -9.06
CA LEU A 10 41.93 15.86 -9.73
C LEU A 10 41.16 14.77 -8.99
N ILE A 11 41.86 13.71 -8.56
CA ILE A 11 41.28 12.61 -7.79
C ILE A 11 40.80 13.12 -6.43
N THR A 12 41.59 13.95 -5.74
CA THR A 12 41.16 14.54 -4.46
C THR A 12 39.95 15.46 -4.59
N THR A 13 39.86 16.25 -5.66
CA THR A 13 38.68 17.10 -5.90
C THR A 13 37.44 16.27 -6.25
N LEU A 14 37.61 15.17 -6.99
CA LEU A 14 36.51 14.28 -7.35
C LEU A 14 35.97 13.52 -6.13
N LEU A 15 36.85 13.02 -5.26
CA LEU A 15 36.47 12.38 -3.99
C LEU A 15 35.76 13.35 -3.04
N LEU A 16 36.25 14.60 -2.95
CA LEU A 16 35.61 15.64 -2.14
C LEU A 16 34.18 15.92 -2.64
N LEU A 17 34.02 16.13 -3.95
CA LEU A 17 32.69 16.38 -4.55
C LEU A 17 31.73 15.21 -4.37
N LEU A 18 32.21 13.97 -4.51
CA LEU A 18 31.41 12.77 -4.30
C LEU A 18 30.95 12.65 -2.83
N SER A 19 31.81 12.99 -1.88
CA SER A 19 31.45 12.99 -0.45
C SER A 19 30.42 14.07 -0.11
N LEU A 20 30.52 15.26 -0.72
CA LEU A 20 29.51 16.32 -0.56
C LEU A 20 28.16 15.90 -1.16
N ALA A 21 28.15 15.22 -2.31
CA ALA A 21 26.94 14.72 -2.93
C ALA A 21 26.24 13.65 -2.07
N LEU A 22 27.02 12.73 -1.47
CA LEU A 22 26.49 11.74 -0.52
C LEU A 22 25.92 12.39 0.75
N TYR A 23 26.56 13.45 1.27
CA TYR A 23 26.01 14.23 2.39
C TYR A 23 24.74 15.00 1.98
N ALA A 24 24.69 15.57 0.78
CA ALA A 24 23.52 16.28 0.27
C ALA A 24 22.32 15.35 0.00
N CYS A 25 22.56 14.09 -0.36
CA CYS A 25 21.53 13.07 -0.51
C CYS A 25 20.92 12.55 0.81
N THR A 26 21.40 13.01 1.97
CA THR A 26 20.76 12.72 3.26
C THR A 26 19.79 13.81 3.73
N LYS A 27 19.58 14.87 2.93
CA LYS A 27 18.68 15.98 3.26
C LYS A 27 17.46 16.01 2.34
N ASP A 28 16.64 14.96 2.43
CA ASP A 28 15.25 15.03 2.00
C ASP A 28 14.34 14.77 3.21
N LYS A 29 14.09 15.86 3.93
CA LYS A 29 12.90 16.13 4.75
C LYS A 29 13.04 17.53 5.31
N THR A 30 12.52 18.49 4.57
CA THR A 30 12.16 19.82 5.11
C THR A 30 10.71 20.04 4.75
N GLU A 31 9.86 19.85 5.77
CA GLU A 31 8.52 20.43 5.84
C GLU A 31 8.63 21.95 6.06
N GLU A 32 7.79 22.72 5.37
CA GLU A 32 7.08 23.92 5.86
C GLU A 32 6.02 24.33 4.81
N PRO A 33 4.88 24.97 5.16
CA PRO A 33 4.15 25.03 6.42
C PRO A 33 2.62 24.73 6.25
N SER A 34 1.95 24.56 7.39
CA SER A 34 0.48 24.61 7.58
C SER A 34 -0.36 23.40 7.13
N LYS A 35 -0.48 22.42 8.03
CA LYS A 35 -1.74 22.21 8.76
C LYS A 35 -1.45 21.51 10.10
N THR A 36 -1.81 22.22 11.16
CA THR A 36 -2.14 21.74 12.49
C THR A 36 -2.67 20.31 12.51
N GLY A 37 -2.09 19.48 13.38
CA GLY A 37 -2.83 18.42 14.06
C GLY A 37 -2.98 17.12 13.28
N SER A 38 -2.18 16.16 13.71
CA SER A 38 -2.53 14.74 13.78
C SER A 38 -3.94 14.53 14.39
N THR A 39 -4.98 14.70 13.58
CA THR A 39 -6.38 14.31 13.87
C THR A 39 -7.12 13.82 12.60
N GLY A 40 -6.62 14.11 11.40
CA GLY A 40 -7.39 13.92 10.16
C GLY A 40 -7.54 12.49 9.60
N THR A 41 -6.76 11.50 10.05
CA THR A 41 -6.89 10.10 9.58
C THR A 41 -7.98 9.34 10.33
N VAL A 42 -8.04 9.54 11.66
CA VAL A 42 -9.05 8.94 12.54
C VAL A 42 -10.46 9.41 12.14
N ASP A 43 -10.61 10.70 11.86
CA ASP A 43 -11.89 11.27 11.40
C ASP A 43 -12.32 10.73 10.03
N LYS A 44 -11.35 10.44 9.14
CA LYS A 44 -11.63 9.94 7.79
C LYS A 44 -12.04 8.48 7.79
N GLU A 45 -11.37 7.67 8.60
CA GLU A 45 -11.70 6.26 8.81
C GLU A 45 -13.07 6.10 9.49
N ALA A 46 -13.37 6.94 10.49
CA ALA A 46 -14.68 7.00 11.12
C ALA A 46 -15.79 7.39 10.14
N ARG A 47 -15.56 8.41 9.31
CA ARG A 47 -16.51 8.82 8.25
C ARG A 47 -16.73 7.74 7.20
N ILE A 48 -15.68 7.01 6.80
CA ILE A 48 -15.82 5.88 5.88
C ILE A 48 -16.60 4.75 6.53
N ALA A 49 -16.33 4.43 7.80
CA ALA A 49 -17.07 3.41 8.53
C ALA A 49 -18.56 3.77 8.67
N GLU A 50 -18.87 5.02 9.01
CA GLU A 50 -20.24 5.53 9.07
C GLU A 50 -20.96 5.42 7.73
N LEU A 51 -20.29 5.80 6.63
CA LEU A 51 -20.84 5.66 5.29
C LEU A 51 -21.08 4.18 4.93
N MET A 52 -20.14 3.29 5.24
CA MET A 52 -20.29 1.85 5.01
C MET A 52 -21.47 1.27 5.81
N MET A 53 -21.61 1.66 7.08
CA MET A 53 -22.74 1.27 7.92
C MET A 53 -24.07 1.79 7.36
N SER A 54 -24.10 3.02 6.81
CA SER A 54 -25.31 3.57 6.18
C SER A 54 -25.73 2.82 4.89
N MET A 55 -24.79 2.11 4.25
CA MET A 55 -25.03 1.25 3.09
C MET A 55 -25.25 -0.23 3.47
N ASP A 56 -25.41 -0.52 4.77
CA ASP A 56 -25.53 -1.87 5.32
C ASP A 56 -24.32 -2.79 5.03
N MET A 57 -23.18 -2.18 4.69
CA MET A 57 -21.92 -2.90 4.47
C MET A 57 -21.23 -3.18 5.79
N HIS A 58 -21.32 -4.42 6.23
CA HIS A 58 -20.66 -4.91 7.44
C HIS A 58 -19.23 -5.36 7.14
N ARG A 59 -18.25 -4.67 7.74
CA ARG A 59 -16.86 -5.10 7.72
C ARG A 59 -16.56 -5.93 8.97
N PHE A 60 -15.97 -7.11 8.78
CA PHE A 60 -15.46 -7.88 9.91
C PHE A 60 -14.19 -7.22 10.48
N PRO A 61 -14.16 -6.85 11.77
CA PRO A 61 -12.99 -6.20 12.38
C PRO A 61 -11.80 -7.14 12.51
N LYS A 62 -12.05 -8.45 12.53
CA LYS A 62 -11.04 -9.50 12.48
C LYS A 62 -11.36 -10.44 11.31
N PRO A 63 -10.35 -11.00 10.63
CA PRO A 63 -10.60 -12.01 9.60
C PRO A 63 -11.41 -13.17 10.16
N VAL A 64 -12.53 -13.47 9.52
CA VAL A 64 -13.35 -14.66 9.81
C VAL A 64 -13.21 -15.61 8.64
N ALA A 65 -13.01 -16.89 8.92
CA ALA A 65 -12.99 -17.90 7.88
C ALA A 65 -14.40 -18.03 7.29
N ALA A 66 -14.54 -17.83 5.98
CA ALA A 66 -15.77 -18.16 5.28
C ALA A 66 -16.03 -19.66 5.37
N GLU A 67 -17.26 -20.04 5.72
CA GLU A 67 -17.72 -21.43 5.71
C GLU A 67 -17.67 -21.98 4.28
N ASP A 68 -17.25 -23.23 4.16
CA ASP A 68 -17.22 -23.90 2.87
C ASP A 68 -18.63 -24.39 2.51
N PHE A 69 -19.04 -24.16 1.27
CA PHE A 69 -20.34 -24.60 0.75
C PHE A 69 -20.18 -25.11 -0.67
N GLU A 70 -21.14 -25.95 -1.08
CA GLU A 70 -21.20 -26.54 -2.42
C GLU A 70 -22.55 -26.21 -3.06
N LEU A 71 -22.52 -25.71 -4.29
CA LEU A 71 -23.71 -25.35 -5.08
C LEU A 71 -23.64 -26.00 -6.46
N ILE A 72 -24.80 -26.11 -7.11
CA ILE A 72 -24.91 -26.54 -8.50
C ILE A 72 -24.83 -25.30 -9.39
N SER A 73 -23.89 -25.29 -10.34
CA SER A 73 -23.75 -24.22 -11.33
C SER A 73 -24.88 -24.27 -12.36
N LEU A 74 -25.02 -23.20 -13.16
CA LEU A 74 -25.97 -23.17 -14.28
C LEU A 74 -25.72 -24.28 -15.32
N LYS A 75 -24.52 -24.86 -15.34
CA LYS A 75 -24.16 -25.99 -16.20
C LYS A 75 -24.41 -27.36 -15.55
N GLY A 76 -24.94 -27.39 -14.33
CA GLY A 76 -25.16 -28.63 -13.57
C GLY A 76 -23.93 -29.15 -12.82
N GLU A 77 -22.84 -28.38 -12.77
CA GLU A 77 -21.59 -28.80 -12.13
C GLU A 77 -21.62 -28.52 -10.63
N LYS A 78 -21.01 -29.40 -9.83
CA LYS A 78 -20.79 -29.14 -8.40
C LYS A 78 -19.60 -28.21 -8.22
N ILE A 79 -19.84 -27.02 -7.69
CA ILE A 79 -18.82 -26.01 -7.39
C ILE A 79 -18.74 -25.80 -5.89
N ARG A 80 -17.53 -25.81 -5.34
CA ARG A 80 -17.27 -25.64 -3.90
C ARG A 80 -16.41 -24.41 -3.65
N LEU A 81 -16.74 -23.60 -2.65
CA LEU A 81 -16.00 -22.37 -2.34
C LEU A 81 -14.50 -22.67 -2.08
N GLY A 82 -14.19 -23.78 -1.40
CA GLY A 82 -12.83 -24.23 -1.14
C GLY A 82 -11.96 -24.45 -2.37
N GLN A 83 -12.53 -24.61 -3.58
CA GLN A 83 -11.77 -24.73 -4.83
C GLN A 83 -11.04 -23.42 -5.20
N TYR A 84 -11.46 -22.28 -4.65
CA TYR A 84 -10.92 -20.95 -4.95
C TYR A 84 -9.95 -20.42 -3.86
N ARG A 85 -9.43 -21.30 -2.99
CA ARG A 85 -8.45 -20.90 -1.97
C ARG A 85 -7.22 -20.26 -2.63
N GLY A 86 -6.72 -19.18 -2.03
CA GLY A 86 -5.60 -18.40 -2.55
C GLY A 86 -6.00 -17.32 -3.56
N GLN A 87 -7.29 -17.20 -3.89
CA GLN A 87 -7.82 -16.17 -4.77
C GLN A 87 -8.74 -15.21 -4.00
N VAL A 88 -8.85 -13.96 -4.48
CA VAL A 88 -9.86 -13.01 -4.01
C VAL A 88 -11.17 -13.34 -4.72
N VAL A 89 -12.21 -13.66 -3.95
CA VAL A 89 -13.51 -14.09 -4.47
C VAL A 89 -14.59 -13.10 -4.03
N LEU A 90 -15.39 -12.61 -4.99
CA LEU A 90 -16.59 -11.84 -4.74
C LEU A 90 -17.81 -12.76 -4.81
N LEU A 91 -18.54 -12.90 -3.71
CA LEU A 91 -19.81 -13.63 -3.67
C LEU A 91 -20.96 -12.65 -3.90
N SER A 92 -21.75 -12.90 -4.94
CA SER A 92 -22.95 -12.13 -5.27
C SER A 92 -24.18 -13.01 -5.14
N PHE A 93 -25.03 -12.71 -4.17
CA PHE A 93 -26.31 -13.40 -3.94
C PHE A 93 -27.43 -12.58 -4.56
N TRP A 94 -28.16 -13.16 -5.52
CA TRP A 94 -29.24 -12.49 -6.23
C TRP A 94 -30.30 -13.50 -6.70
N ALA A 95 -31.46 -13.00 -7.11
CA ALA A 95 -32.53 -13.77 -7.71
C ALA A 95 -33.27 -12.91 -8.76
N THR A 96 -34.00 -13.56 -9.67
CA THR A 96 -34.63 -12.95 -10.86
C THR A 96 -36.00 -12.33 -10.64
N TRP A 97 -36.49 -12.29 -9.39
CA TRP A 97 -37.84 -11.80 -9.09
C TRP A 97 -38.00 -10.31 -9.37
#